data_AF-A0A7S2YZE0-F1
#
_entry.id   AF-A0A7S2YZE0-F1
#
_cell.length_a   1.000
_cell.length_b   1.000
_cell.length_c   1.000
_cell.angle_alpha   90.00
_cell.angle_beta   90.00
_cell.angle_gamma   90.00
#
_symmetry.space_group_name_H-M   'P 1'
#
loop_
_entity.id
_entity.type
_entity.pdbx_description
1 polymer ?
#
loop_
_entity_poly.entity_id
_entity_poly.type
_entity_poly.pdbx_seq_one_letter_code
_entity_poly.pdbx_strand_id
1 'polypeptide(L)'
;MAADDKSSPDGEAAGELKDAAASGGASGGASKGPLPPSLVVVHPLVLLSVLDHYNRVAKDTKKRVIGVLLGETYKGRVDVTNSFAVPFEEDDKDKSIWFLDHSYLETMFRMFKRINAKERVVGWYSTGTTLSESDIDIDALMRDFSTHPLLLLVDAQPKEEGLPCKAFVGVEESGSQQLLISAAGGDEAGEPSTQETSTRDIGHSRTFAHVPCQVGAYEAEENAVEHLLRDVRDATYSKLSKTTRQRFRSLESLKLRLQEIRKYVDHVLAGEIPLSQEIMAQLQDALNALPASSNATKPANGEAGTGMSPATAMDTDGAEISGEAAAGGDALGDALTVTTNDMMLSVYTAALSRGTIALHNLINNKLANREAEAKSAKKDDTTKKESGATESGAAKS
;
A
#
# COMPACT_ATOMS: atom_id res chain seq x y z
N MET A 1 -39.03 -35.01 -57.81
CA MET A 1 -38.19 -36.05 -57.17
C MET A 1 -37.84 -35.51 -55.80
N ALA A 2 -38.59 -35.82 -54.74
CA ALA A 2 -38.66 -37.12 -54.05
C ALA A 2 -37.23 -37.58 -53.66
N ALA A 3 -36.88 -37.91 -52.43
CA ALA A 3 -37.58 -38.01 -51.14
C ALA A 3 -36.48 -38.32 -50.08
N ASP A 4 -36.71 -37.95 -48.81
CA ASP A 4 -36.49 -38.76 -47.58
C ASP A 4 -35.06 -39.33 -47.24
N ASP A 5 -34.56 -39.43 -45.99
CA ASP A 5 -35.15 -39.37 -44.64
C ASP A 5 -34.05 -39.57 -43.53
N LYS A 6 -34.38 -39.17 -42.28
CA LYS A 6 -33.79 -39.48 -40.94
C LYS A 6 -32.48 -38.80 -40.49
N SER A 7 -32.34 -38.26 -39.27
CA SER A 7 -33.15 -38.33 -38.04
C SER A 7 -32.66 -37.31 -36.99
N SER A 8 -33.58 -36.58 -36.34
CA SER A 8 -33.43 -35.96 -35.00
C SER A 8 -33.83 -37.00 -33.92
N PRO A 9 -33.61 -36.86 -32.58
CA PRO A 9 -33.83 -35.63 -31.79
C PRO A 9 -33.00 -35.42 -30.48
N ASP A 10 -33.30 -34.28 -29.81
CA ASP A 10 -33.14 -33.94 -28.37
C ASP A 10 -31.72 -33.95 -27.75
N GLY A 11 -31.26 -33.02 -26.91
CA GLY A 11 -31.90 -32.28 -25.83
C GLY A 11 -31.08 -32.52 -24.53
N GLU A 12 -30.82 -31.46 -23.76
CA GLU A 12 -30.52 -31.47 -22.31
C GLU A 12 -29.07 -31.56 -21.76
N ALA A 13 -28.90 -30.85 -20.62
CA ALA A 13 -27.86 -30.87 -19.56
C ALA A 13 -26.53 -30.14 -19.85
N ALA A 14 -26.19 -28.97 -19.30
CA ALA A 14 -26.20 -28.54 -17.88
C ALA A 14 -25.52 -29.57 -16.96
N GLY A 15 -24.19 -29.49 -16.86
CA GLY A 15 -23.36 -30.31 -15.97
C GLY A 15 -22.74 -29.47 -14.86
N GLU A 16 -23.31 -29.60 -13.67
CA GLU A 16 -22.78 -29.22 -12.38
C GLU A 16 -21.35 -29.73 -12.15
N LEU A 17 -20.49 -28.93 -11.51
CA LEU A 17 -19.35 -29.44 -10.76
C LEU A 17 -19.73 -29.48 -9.28
N LYS A 18 -20.09 -30.68 -8.82
CA LYS A 18 -20.43 -31.03 -7.44
C LYS A 18 -19.21 -31.09 -6.53
N ASP A 19 -19.39 -30.47 -5.37
CA ASP A 19 -19.00 -30.87 -4.02
C ASP A 19 -18.09 -32.09 -3.83
N ALA A 20 -16.98 -31.85 -3.13
CA ALA A 20 -16.37 -32.82 -2.23
C ALA A 20 -16.66 -32.38 -0.79
N ALA A 21 -17.64 -33.04 -0.16
CA ALA A 21 -17.93 -32.91 1.25
C ALA A 21 -17.60 -34.22 1.97
N ALA A 22 -16.76 -34.12 3.00
CA ALA A 22 -16.77 -34.93 4.22
C ALA A 22 -15.86 -34.20 5.23
N SER A 23 -16.17 -33.98 6.49
CA SER A 23 -17.36 -34.11 7.33
C SER A 23 -16.91 -33.57 8.70
N GLY A 24 -17.70 -32.74 9.39
CA GLY A 24 -17.47 -32.49 10.82
C GLY A 24 -18.01 -31.17 11.36
N GLY A 25 -19.06 -31.27 12.17
CA GLY A 25 -19.31 -30.34 13.29
C GLY A 25 -20.25 -29.17 13.01
N ALA A 26 -21.54 -29.39 13.26
CA ALA A 26 -22.51 -28.32 13.40
C ALA A 26 -22.29 -27.54 14.71
N SER A 27 -22.15 -26.22 14.63
CA SER A 27 -22.51 -25.30 15.70
C SER A 27 -22.93 -23.96 15.09
N GLY A 28 -24.13 -23.49 15.46
CA GLY A 28 -24.82 -22.37 14.85
C GLY A 28 -24.01 -21.07 14.78
N GLY A 29 -24.10 -20.40 13.63
CA GLY A 29 -23.50 -19.10 13.39
C GLY A 29 -24.59 -18.04 13.21
N ALA A 30 -24.68 -17.15 14.20
CA ALA A 30 -25.46 -15.93 14.16
C ALA A 30 -25.17 -15.12 12.89
N SER A 31 -26.21 -14.45 12.36
CA SER A 31 -26.14 -13.49 11.27
C SER A 31 -25.13 -12.39 11.59
N LYS A 32 -23.89 -12.52 11.09
CA LYS A 32 -22.91 -11.42 11.12
C LYS A 32 -23.42 -10.32 10.19
N GLY A 33 -23.68 -9.13 10.75
CA GLY A 33 -23.84 -7.91 9.97
C GLY A 33 -22.61 -7.63 9.10
N PRO A 34 -22.69 -6.64 8.18
CA PRO A 34 -21.59 -6.33 7.27
C PRO A 34 -20.32 -6.03 8.07
N LEU A 35 -19.28 -6.83 7.84
CA LEU A 35 -17.95 -6.62 8.43
C LEU A 35 -17.40 -5.24 8.00
N PRO A 36 -16.63 -4.54 8.87
CA PRO A 36 -15.98 -3.31 8.48
C PRO A 36 -15.05 -3.56 7.28
N PRO A 37 -14.92 -2.60 6.35
CA PRO A 37 -14.10 -2.79 5.17
C PRO A 37 -12.61 -2.85 5.56
N SER A 38 -11.94 -3.92 5.16
CA SER A 38 -10.53 -4.18 5.47
C SER A 38 -9.58 -3.66 4.41
N LEU A 39 -10.09 -3.37 3.20
CA LEU A 39 -9.29 -2.88 2.07
C LEU A 39 -10.13 -1.94 1.21
N VAL A 40 -9.54 -0.79 0.88
CA VAL A 40 -10.13 0.20 -0.02
C VAL A 40 -9.33 0.23 -1.31
N VAL A 41 -10.02 0.07 -2.43
CA VAL A 41 -9.43 0.19 -3.76
C VAL A 41 -10.05 1.38 -4.46
N VAL A 42 -9.21 2.35 -4.82
CA VAL A 42 -9.64 3.58 -5.46
C VAL A 42 -9.29 3.52 -6.95
N HIS A 43 -10.27 3.78 -7.81
CA HIS A 43 -10.03 3.88 -9.24
C HIS A 43 -9.36 5.21 -9.62
N PRO A 44 -8.43 5.23 -10.60
CA PRO A 44 -7.77 6.46 -11.04
C PRO A 44 -8.75 7.55 -11.50
N LEU A 45 -9.90 7.15 -12.05
CA LEU A 45 -10.96 8.07 -12.45
C LEU A 45 -11.44 8.92 -11.27
N VAL A 46 -11.61 8.32 -10.09
CA VAL A 46 -12.04 9.02 -8.87
C VAL A 46 -11.04 10.09 -8.48
N LEU A 47 -9.73 9.78 -8.51
CA LEU A 47 -8.69 10.75 -8.17
C LEU A 47 -8.70 11.95 -9.14
N LEU A 48 -8.87 11.69 -10.44
CA LEU A 48 -8.98 12.74 -11.46
C LEU A 48 -10.26 13.57 -11.30
N SER A 49 -11.39 12.93 -11.00
CA SER A 49 -12.67 13.60 -10.74
C SER A 49 -12.59 14.50 -9.51
N VAL A 50 -12.03 14.02 -8.40
CA VAL A 50 -11.84 14.82 -7.18
C VAL A 50 -10.98 16.05 -7.46
N LEU A 51 -9.89 15.89 -8.23
CA LEU A 51 -9.03 17.00 -8.63
C LEU A 51 -9.75 18.00 -9.55
N ASP A 52 -10.57 17.52 -10.49
CA ASP A 52 -11.39 18.38 -11.35
C ASP A 52 -12.45 19.13 -10.53
N HIS A 53 -13.12 18.48 -9.59
CA HIS A 53 -14.08 19.10 -8.69
C HIS A 53 -13.42 20.19 -7.83
N TYR A 54 -12.23 19.93 -7.30
CA TYR A 54 -11.42 20.94 -6.61
C TYR A 54 -11.12 22.13 -7.51
N ASN A 55 -10.66 21.90 -8.75
CA ASN A 55 -10.35 22.97 -9.70
C ASN A 55 -11.57 23.76 -10.19
N ARG A 56 -12.80 23.22 -10.10
CA ARG A 56 -14.02 23.96 -10.46
C ARG A 56 -14.47 24.91 -9.36
N VAL A 57 -14.33 24.50 -8.11
CA VAL A 57 -14.87 25.21 -6.95
C VAL A 57 -13.82 26.12 -6.29
N ALA A 58 -12.56 25.69 -6.24
CA ALA A 58 -11.51 26.29 -5.41
C ALA A 58 -10.53 27.20 -6.16
N LYS A 59 -10.86 27.68 -7.38
CA LYS A 59 -9.97 28.58 -8.15
C LYS A 59 -9.62 29.87 -7.42
N ASP A 60 -10.52 30.36 -6.56
CA ASP A 60 -10.37 31.62 -5.83
C ASP A 60 -10.46 31.46 -4.30
N THR A 61 -10.59 30.24 -3.76
CA THR A 61 -10.74 30.04 -2.31
C THR A 61 -10.13 28.71 -1.84
N LYS A 62 -9.47 28.71 -0.68
CA LYS A 62 -8.95 27.50 -0.01
C LYS A 62 -10.05 26.64 0.64
N LYS A 63 -11.27 26.69 0.11
CA LYS A 63 -12.41 25.97 0.65
C LYS A 63 -12.25 24.48 0.36
N ARG A 64 -12.62 23.68 1.35
CA ARG A 64 -12.68 22.22 1.20
C ARG A 64 -13.88 21.87 0.33
N VAL A 65 -13.68 20.91 -0.56
CA VAL A 65 -14.74 20.35 -1.41
C VAL A 65 -15.06 18.96 -0.89
N ILE A 66 -16.35 18.72 -0.68
CA ILE A 66 -16.88 17.43 -0.29
C ILE A 66 -17.65 16.84 -1.47
N GLY A 67 -17.56 15.53 -1.61
CA GLY A 67 -18.42 14.81 -2.53
C GLY A 67 -18.66 13.38 -2.09
N VAL A 68 -19.56 12.72 -2.80
CA VAL A 68 -20.00 11.37 -2.49
C VAL A 68 -19.23 10.38 -3.33
N LEU A 69 -18.87 9.26 -2.71
CA LEU A 69 -18.22 8.14 -3.35
C LEU A 69 -19.24 7.07 -3.68
N LEU A 70 -19.20 6.64 -4.94
CA LEU A 70 -20.00 5.55 -5.47
C LEU A 70 -19.10 4.37 -5.78
N GLY A 71 -19.61 3.17 -5.51
CA GLY A 71 -18.84 1.97 -5.74
C GLY A 71 -19.60 0.71 -5.41
N GLU A 72 -18.85 -0.39 -5.37
CA GLU A 72 -19.32 -1.69 -4.97
C GLU A 72 -18.59 -2.12 -3.71
N THR A 73 -19.31 -2.80 -2.82
CA THR A 73 -18.72 -3.40 -1.61
C THR A 73 -18.83 -4.91 -1.72
N TYR A 74 -17.68 -5.59 -1.76
CA TYR A 74 -17.61 -7.04 -1.90
C TYR A 74 -16.77 -7.65 -0.77
N LYS A 75 -17.39 -8.46 0.10
CA LYS A 75 -16.73 -9.25 1.15
C LYS A 75 -15.64 -8.49 1.94
N GLY A 76 -15.93 -7.26 2.38
CA GLY A 76 -14.99 -6.44 3.15
C GLY A 76 -13.96 -5.66 2.32
N ARG A 77 -14.03 -5.74 0.98
CA ARG A 77 -13.33 -4.86 0.05
C ARG A 77 -14.30 -3.83 -0.50
N VAL A 78 -13.88 -2.56 -0.52
CA VAL A 78 -14.65 -1.47 -1.12
C VAL A 78 -13.92 -1.03 -2.38
N ASP A 79 -14.56 -1.22 -3.52
CA ASP A 79 -14.06 -0.74 -4.81
C ASP A 79 -14.79 0.56 -5.16
N VAL A 80 -14.05 1.67 -5.11
CA VAL A 80 -14.57 3.02 -5.37
C VAL A 80 -14.41 3.30 -6.86
N THR A 81 -15.51 3.28 -7.59
CA THR A 81 -15.51 3.39 -9.06
C THR A 81 -15.78 4.81 -9.54
N ASN A 82 -16.64 5.55 -8.86
CA ASN A 82 -17.09 6.86 -9.31
C ASN A 82 -17.25 7.83 -8.13
N SER A 83 -17.29 9.12 -8.44
CA SER A 83 -17.47 10.18 -7.45
C SER A 83 -18.17 11.37 -8.07
N PHE A 84 -18.96 12.08 -7.27
CA PHE A 84 -19.57 13.34 -7.67
C PHE A 84 -19.49 14.38 -6.55
N ALA A 85 -19.29 15.64 -6.91
CA ALA A 85 -19.27 16.73 -5.96
C ALA A 85 -20.70 17.07 -5.50
N VAL A 86 -20.84 17.39 -4.21
CA VAL A 86 -22.07 17.94 -3.65
C VAL A 86 -21.81 19.41 -3.32
N PRO A 87 -22.76 20.33 -3.59
CA PRO A 87 -22.66 21.69 -3.10
C PRO A 87 -22.45 21.69 -1.59
N PHE A 88 -21.27 22.14 -1.18
CA PHE A 88 -20.84 22.18 0.21
C PHE A 88 -20.28 23.56 0.51
N GLU A 89 -20.79 24.19 1.56
CA GLU A 89 -20.27 25.45 2.07
C GLU A 89 -19.90 25.28 3.54
N GLU A 90 -18.66 25.62 3.86
CA GLU A 90 -18.16 25.70 5.23
C GLU A 90 -17.81 27.16 5.51
N ASP A 91 -18.10 27.62 6.73
CA ASP A 91 -17.63 28.93 7.18
C ASP A 91 -16.15 28.86 7.58
N ASP A 92 -15.37 29.86 7.17
CA ASP A 92 -13.92 29.90 7.44
C ASP A 92 -13.61 30.21 8.92
N LYS A 93 -14.58 30.76 9.67
CA LYS A 93 -14.42 31.18 11.06
C LYS A 93 -14.83 30.09 12.04
N ASP A 94 -16.02 29.51 11.84
CA ASP A 94 -16.55 28.45 12.69
C ASP A 94 -16.78 27.17 11.87
N LYS A 95 -15.86 26.21 11.98
CA LYS A 95 -15.90 24.93 11.26
C LYS A 95 -17.09 24.03 11.64
N SER A 96 -17.82 24.36 12.69
CA SER A 96 -19.02 23.62 13.11
C SER A 96 -20.25 24.00 12.27
N ILE A 97 -20.26 25.18 11.66
CA ILE A 97 -21.35 25.63 10.79
C ILE A 97 -20.99 25.28 9.36
N TRP A 98 -21.64 24.24 8.85
CA TRP A 98 -21.48 23.78 7.48
C TRP A 98 -22.85 23.50 6.85
N PHE A 99 -22.91 23.60 5.52
CA PHE A 99 -24.11 23.34 4.73
C PHE A 99 -23.82 22.27 3.68
N LEU A 100 -24.66 21.23 3.66
CA LEU A 100 -24.65 20.16 2.67
C LEU A 100 -26.06 19.98 2.10
N ASP A 101 -26.18 19.98 0.77
CA ASP A 101 -27.47 19.76 0.12
C ASP A 101 -27.81 18.25 0.02
N HIS A 102 -28.67 17.79 0.92
CA HIS A 102 -29.19 16.41 0.94
C HIS A 102 -30.16 16.12 -0.24
N SER A 103 -30.91 17.12 -0.70
CA SER A 103 -31.87 16.98 -1.82
C SER A 103 -31.14 16.73 -3.14
N TYR A 104 -30.02 17.43 -3.34
CA TYR A 104 -29.13 17.20 -4.46
C TYR A 104 -28.55 15.78 -4.45
N LEU A 105 -28.09 15.32 -3.27
CA LEU A 105 -27.53 13.97 -3.10
C LEU A 105 -28.55 12.89 -3.50
N GLU A 106 -29.77 12.93 -2.98
CA GLU A 106 -30.81 11.95 -3.32
C GLU A 106 -31.15 11.94 -4.82
N THR A 107 -31.27 13.14 -5.41
CA THR A 107 -31.62 13.29 -6.83
C THR A 107 -30.51 12.73 -7.72
N MET A 108 -29.25 13.08 -7.44
CA MET A 108 -28.10 12.57 -8.18
C MET A 108 -27.91 11.07 -7.98
N PHE A 109 -28.05 10.58 -6.75
CA PHE A 109 -27.97 9.15 -6.48
C PHE A 109 -29.02 8.37 -7.27
N ARG A 110 -30.25 8.89 -7.37
CA ARG A 110 -31.31 8.29 -8.20
C ARG A 110 -30.96 8.26 -9.69
N MET A 111 -30.28 9.29 -10.21
CA MET A 111 -29.82 9.33 -11.59
C MET A 111 -28.70 8.31 -11.85
N PHE A 112 -27.68 8.26 -10.99
CA PHE A 112 -26.59 7.29 -11.11
C PHE A 112 -27.09 5.84 -11.02
N LYS A 113 -28.02 5.56 -10.12
CA LYS A 113 -28.65 4.23 -10.01
C LYS A 113 -29.41 3.80 -11.27
N ARG A 114 -29.91 4.74 -12.09
CA ARG A 114 -30.53 4.43 -13.39
C ARG A 114 -29.52 4.10 -14.47
N ILE A 115 -28.33 4.69 -14.42
CA ILE A 115 -27.24 4.45 -15.36
C ILE A 115 -26.53 3.14 -15.02
N ASN A 116 -26.22 2.94 -13.73
CA ASN A 116 -25.53 1.77 -13.23
C ASN A 116 -26.20 1.26 -11.94
N ALA A 117 -26.84 0.09 -12.01
CA ALA A 117 -27.53 -0.49 -10.87
C ALA A 117 -26.59 -1.09 -9.82
N LYS A 118 -25.31 -1.30 -10.16
CA LYS A 118 -24.30 -1.86 -9.25
C LYS A 118 -23.72 -0.82 -8.29
N GLU A 119 -23.74 0.45 -8.70
CA GLU A 119 -23.19 1.54 -7.89
C GLU A 119 -24.09 1.85 -6.69
N ARG A 120 -23.48 1.80 -5.51
CA ARG A 120 -24.10 2.24 -4.25
C ARG A 120 -23.21 3.28 -3.60
N VAL A 121 -23.81 4.08 -2.70
CA VAL A 121 -23.04 5.00 -1.87
C VAL A 121 -22.16 4.19 -0.93
N VAL A 122 -20.84 4.31 -1.09
CA VAL A 122 -19.84 3.63 -0.25
C VAL A 122 -19.22 4.56 0.77
N GLY A 123 -19.40 5.87 0.60
CA GLY A 123 -18.86 6.88 1.51
C GLY A 123 -18.80 8.25 0.87
N TRP A 124 -17.87 9.07 1.34
CA TRP A 124 -17.64 10.43 0.88
C TRP A 124 -16.14 10.73 0.84
N TYR A 125 -15.77 11.72 0.04
CA TYR A 125 -14.41 12.22 -0.01
C TYR A 125 -14.37 13.67 0.44
N SER A 126 -13.24 14.04 1.03
CA SER A 126 -12.93 15.41 1.42
C SER A 126 -11.60 15.81 0.82
N THR A 127 -11.54 16.99 0.21
CA THR A 127 -10.26 17.57 -0.19
C THR A 127 -9.65 18.30 1.01
N GLY A 128 -8.52 17.79 1.51
CA GLY A 128 -7.85 18.35 2.69
C GLY A 128 -6.69 17.49 3.13
N THR A 129 -5.83 18.03 4.00
CA THR A 129 -4.69 17.29 4.57
C THR A 129 -4.90 16.93 6.04
N THR A 130 -5.89 17.54 6.69
CA THR A 130 -6.19 17.40 8.11
C THR A 130 -7.66 17.04 8.32
N LEU A 131 -7.92 16.03 9.16
CA LEU A 131 -9.26 15.76 9.69
C LEU A 131 -9.68 16.90 10.64
N SER A 132 -10.96 17.26 10.60
CA SER A 132 -11.62 18.21 11.49
C SER A 132 -12.72 17.49 12.29
N GLU A 133 -13.09 18.03 13.45
CA GLU A 133 -14.19 17.49 14.26
C GLU A 133 -15.53 17.51 13.49
N SER A 134 -15.71 18.49 12.60
CA SER A 134 -16.84 18.59 11.66
C SER A 134 -17.02 17.34 10.78
N ASP A 135 -15.94 16.61 10.52
CA ASP A 135 -15.99 15.40 9.69
C ASP A 135 -16.77 14.28 10.40
N ILE A 136 -16.82 14.28 11.74
CA ILE A 136 -17.59 13.31 12.53
C ILE A 136 -19.10 13.56 12.35
N ASP A 137 -19.51 14.83 12.33
CA ASP A 137 -20.90 15.22 12.13
C ASP A 137 -21.37 14.89 10.71
N ILE A 138 -20.51 15.13 9.72
CA ILE A 138 -20.76 14.78 8.31
C ILE A 138 -20.83 13.26 8.13
N ASP A 139 -19.95 12.51 8.80
CA ASP A 139 -19.98 11.04 8.77
C ASP A 139 -21.29 10.48 9.34
N ALA A 140 -21.82 11.08 10.41
CA ALA A 140 -23.09 10.69 10.99
C ALA A 140 -24.25 10.79 9.99
N LEU A 141 -24.26 11.80 9.13
CA LEU A 141 -25.28 11.98 8.09
C LEU A 141 -25.10 11.02 6.92
N MET A 142 -23.86 10.72 6.56
CA MET A 142 -23.56 9.74 5.51
C MET A 142 -23.89 8.30 5.91
N ARG A 143 -24.09 8.06 7.21
CA ARG A 143 -24.49 6.77 7.77
C ARG A 143 -25.95 6.40 7.48
N ASP A 144 -26.81 7.38 7.20
CA ASP A 144 -28.17 7.12 6.74
C ASP A 144 -28.20 6.45 5.35
N PHE A 145 -27.15 6.69 4.55
CA PHE A 145 -27.01 6.15 3.20
C PHE A 145 -26.17 4.86 3.15
N SER A 146 -25.29 4.64 4.13
CA SER A 146 -24.33 3.54 4.12
C SER A 146 -24.07 3.01 5.54
N THR A 147 -23.96 1.68 5.68
CA THR A 147 -23.77 1.05 7.01
C THR A 147 -22.41 1.35 7.65
N HIS A 148 -21.39 1.54 6.80
CA HIS A 148 -20.02 1.93 7.18
C HIS A 148 -19.51 2.93 6.14
N PRO A 149 -19.76 4.23 6.31
CA PRO A 149 -19.26 5.25 5.39
C PRO A 149 -17.73 5.25 5.38
N LEU A 150 -17.16 5.21 4.17
CA LEU A 150 -15.74 5.44 3.96
C LEU A 150 -15.47 6.93 3.81
N LEU A 151 -14.56 7.47 4.63
CA LEU A 151 -13.99 8.80 4.44
C LEU A 151 -12.68 8.68 3.65
N LEU A 152 -12.69 9.18 2.42
CA LEU A 152 -11.48 9.29 1.59
C LEU A 152 -10.93 10.72 1.66
N LEU A 153 -9.79 10.88 2.31
CA LEU A 153 -9.05 12.13 2.29
C LEU A 153 -8.14 12.14 1.05
N VAL A 154 -8.37 13.10 0.15
CA VAL A 154 -7.55 13.26 -1.07
C VAL A 154 -6.82 14.59 -0.99
N ASP A 155 -5.50 14.54 -1.09
CA ASP A 155 -4.69 15.75 -1.18
C ASP A 155 -4.68 16.27 -2.63
N ALA A 156 -5.27 17.46 -2.82
CA ALA A 156 -5.30 18.13 -4.12
C ALA A 156 -3.93 18.71 -4.52
N GLN A 157 -3.01 18.88 -3.56
CA GLN A 157 -1.65 19.38 -3.79
C GLN A 157 -0.64 18.45 -3.14
N PRO A 158 -0.27 17.32 -3.79
CA PRO A 158 0.59 16.33 -3.18
C PRO A 158 1.96 16.92 -2.86
N LYS A 159 2.21 17.15 -1.56
CA LYS A 159 3.53 17.54 -1.03
C LYS A 159 4.40 16.33 -0.72
N GLU A 160 3.77 15.19 -0.46
CA GLU A 160 4.41 13.93 -0.11
C GLU A 160 4.53 13.02 -1.33
N GLU A 161 5.71 12.41 -1.52
CA GLU A 161 5.88 11.32 -2.47
C GLU A 161 5.20 10.05 -1.91
N GLY A 162 3.95 9.82 -2.30
CA GLY A 162 3.15 8.68 -1.84
C GLY A 162 1.79 8.60 -2.53
N LEU A 163 0.96 7.66 -2.09
CA LEU A 163 -0.46 7.64 -2.47
C LEU A 163 -1.11 8.92 -1.90
N PRO A 164 -1.70 9.79 -2.75
CA PRO A 164 -2.32 11.04 -2.30
C PRO A 164 -3.69 10.81 -1.64
N CYS A 165 -4.04 9.56 -1.33
CA CYS A 165 -5.28 9.16 -0.70
C CYS A 165 -4.99 8.54 0.67
N LYS A 166 -5.78 8.93 1.67
CA LYS A 166 -5.86 8.29 2.98
C LYS A 166 -7.31 7.88 3.20
N ALA A 167 -7.53 6.65 3.65
CA ALA A 167 -8.86 6.10 3.84
C ALA A 167 -9.12 5.92 5.34
N PHE A 168 -10.29 6.33 5.79
CA PHE A 168 -10.72 6.27 7.17
C PHE A 168 -12.14 5.71 7.26
N VAL A 169 -12.43 4.98 8.32
CA VAL A 169 -13.79 4.47 8.61
C VAL A 169 -14.16 4.90 10.02
N GLY A 170 -15.39 5.39 10.18
CA GLY A 170 -15.94 5.77 11.49
C GLY A 170 -16.17 4.55 12.38
N VAL A 171 -15.34 4.40 13.41
CA VAL A 171 -15.47 3.37 14.44
C VAL A 171 -16.03 4.02 15.71
N GLU A 172 -17.11 3.46 16.23
CA GLU A 172 -17.63 3.84 17.54
C GLU A 172 -16.85 3.04 18.57
N GLU A 173 -15.87 3.67 19.23
CA GLU A 173 -15.16 3.03 20.32
C GLU A 173 -16.05 3.09 21.55
N SER A 174 -16.67 1.97 21.89
CA SER A 174 -17.29 1.80 23.20
C SER A 174 -16.14 1.75 24.21
N GLY A 175 -15.75 2.90 24.74
CA GLY A 175 -14.62 3.00 25.66
C GLY A 175 -14.76 1.99 26.78
N SER A 176 -14.04 0.87 26.69
CA SER A 176 -13.90 -0.12 27.76
C SER A 176 -12.94 0.39 28.83
N GLN A 177 -12.94 1.69 29.11
CA GLN A 177 -12.36 2.23 30.32
C GLN A 177 -13.43 2.19 31.41
N GLN A 178 -13.80 0.96 31.79
CA GLN A 178 -14.28 0.67 33.13
C GLN A 178 -13.09 0.95 34.09
N LEU A 179 -12.80 2.23 34.33
CA LEU A 179 -11.97 2.60 35.46
C LEU A 179 -12.79 2.24 36.69
N LEU A 180 -12.35 1.16 37.32
CA LEU A 180 -12.79 0.72 38.63
C LEU A 180 -12.69 1.88 39.61
N ILE A 181 -13.77 2.64 39.78
CA ILE A 181 -14.05 3.26 41.07
C ILE A 181 -14.52 2.10 41.93
N SER A 182 -13.56 1.32 42.42
CA SER A 182 -13.79 0.38 43.51
C SER A 182 -14.29 1.23 44.67
N ALA A 183 -15.60 1.18 44.88
CA ALA A 183 -16.24 1.53 46.12
C ALA A 183 -15.54 0.76 47.25
N ALA A 184 -14.60 1.42 47.90
CA ALA A 184 -14.24 1.11 49.26
C ALA A 184 -15.35 1.68 50.14
N GLY A 185 -16.26 0.81 50.59
CA GLY A 185 -17.12 1.11 51.74
C GLY A 185 -16.26 1.30 52.99
N GLY A 186 -16.74 1.93 54.05
CA GLY A 186 -17.99 2.60 54.34
C GLY A 186 -17.83 3.33 55.68
N ASP A 187 -18.77 4.20 56.05
CA ASP A 187 -19.43 4.19 57.35
C ASP A 187 -20.40 5.37 57.54
N GLU A 188 -21.54 5.01 58.16
CA GLU A 188 -22.44 5.80 59.02
C GLU A 188 -23.43 6.83 58.40
N ALA A 189 -24.68 6.35 58.33
CA ALA A 189 -25.93 7.02 58.74
C ALA A 189 -26.21 8.48 58.29
N GLY A 190 -27.08 8.61 57.28
CA GLY A 190 -27.76 9.87 56.93
C GLY A 190 -28.77 9.67 55.78
N GLU A 191 -29.90 10.36 55.85
CA GLU A 191 -31.12 10.24 55.05
C GLU A 191 -30.94 10.20 53.51
N PRO A 192 -31.87 9.59 52.74
CA PRO A 192 -31.81 9.59 51.29
C PRO A 192 -32.27 10.96 50.73
N SER A 193 -31.34 11.92 50.65
CA SER A 193 -31.55 13.09 49.81
C SER A 193 -31.44 12.69 48.34
N THR A 194 -32.51 12.93 47.60
CA THR A 194 -32.61 12.88 46.15
C THR A 194 -31.44 13.62 45.49
N GLN A 195 -30.35 12.91 45.22
CA GLN A 195 -29.29 13.38 44.34
C GLN A 195 -29.55 12.77 42.97
N GLU A 196 -29.92 13.66 42.05
CA GLU A 196 -29.90 13.42 40.62
C GLU A 196 -28.56 12.78 40.27
N THR A 197 -28.60 11.46 40.06
CA THR A 197 -27.51 10.75 39.42
C THR A 197 -27.58 11.19 37.97
N SER A 198 -26.96 12.33 37.68
CA SER A 198 -26.61 12.72 36.33
C SER A 198 -25.73 11.59 35.80
N THR A 199 -26.38 10.63 35.14
CA THR A 199 -25.76 9.73 34.19
C THR A 199 -25.12 10.65 33.16
N ARG A 200 -23.88 11.08 33.43
CA ARG A 200 -23.03 11.62 32.38
C ARG A 200 -22.85 10.46 31.45
N ASP A 201 -23.62 10.48 30.36
CA ASP A 201 -23.41 9.65 29.20
C ASP A 201 -21.90 9.65 28.96
N ILE A 202 -21.28 8.48 29.16
CA ILE A 202 -19.94 8.23 28.67
C ILE A 202 -20.12 8.27 27.17
N GLY A 203 -19.98 9.47 26.61
CA GLY A 203 -20.26 9.75 25.21
C GLY A 203 -19.44 8.79 24.37
N HIS A 204 -20.12 7.99 23.56
CA HIS A 204 -19.49 7.13 22.56
C HIS A 204 -18.58 8.02 21.71
N SER A 205 -17.27 7.98 21.98
CA SER A 205 -16.31 8.79 21.24
C SER A 205 -16.14 8.12 19.88
N ARG A 206 -16.64 8.80 18.85
CA ARG A 206 -16.50 8.34 17.47
C ARG A 206 -15.12 8.75 16.98
N THR A 207 -14.34 7.76 16.56
CA THR A 207 -12.99 7.97 16.04
C THR A 207 -12.88 7.39 14.65
N PHE A 208 -11.93 7.90 13.88
CA PHE A 208 -11.65 7.42 12.54
C PHE A 208 -10.50 6.44 12.59
N ALA A 209 -10.77 5.18 12.24
CA ALA A 209 -9.72 4.17 12.08
C ALA A 209 -9.16 4.24 10.66
N HIS A 210 -7.84 4.27 10.52
CA HIS A 210 -7.18 4.26 9.22
C HIS A 210 -7.29 2.88 8.56
N VAL A 211 -7.73 2.86 7.29
CA VAL A 211 -7.85 1.64 6.48
C VAL A 211 -6.84 1.70 5.34
N PRO A 212 -6.10 0.60 5.05
CA PRO A 212 -5.16 0.59 3.94
C PRO A 212 -5.88 0.83 2.61
N CYS A 213 -5.33 1.75 1.82
CA CYS A 213 -5.80 2.08 0.48
C CYS A 213 -4.80 1.63 -0.58
N GLN A 214 -5.32 1.18 -1.72
CA GLN A 214 -4.54 0.91 -2.92
C GLN A 214 -5.27 1.49 -4.14
N VAL A 215 -4.52 1.77 -5.20
CA VAL A 215 -5.11 2.16 -6.48
C VAL A 215 -5.31 0.91 -7.32
N GLY A 216 -6.53 0.69 -7.79
CA GLY A 216 -6.87 -0.39 -8.71
C GLY A 216 -7.57 0.18 -9.93
N ALA A 217 -7.37 -0.39 -11.11
CA ALA A 217 -7.96 0.12 -12.35
C ALA A 217 -8.70 -1.01 -13.07
N TYR A 218 -9.75 -0.65 -13.83
CA TYR A 218 -10.28 -1.55 -14.85
C TYR A 218 -9.33 -1.60 -16.06
N GLU A 219 -9.39 -2.67 -16.86
CA GLU A 219 -8.54 -2.82 -18.05
C GLU A 219 -8.63 -1.61 -19.01
N ALA A 220 -9.84 -1.07 -19.20
CA ALA A 220 -10.05 0.13 -20.01
C ALA A 220 -9.36 1.38 -19.41
N GLU A 221 -9.39 1.53 -18.08
CA GLU A 221 -8.73 2.63 -17.37
C GLU A 221 -7.22 2.46 -17.35
N GLU A 222 -6.72 1.24 -17.15
CA GLU A 222 -5.29 0.93 -17.17
C GLU A 222 -4.67 1.30 -18.52
N ASN A 223 -5.32 0.92 -19.62
CA ASN A 223 -4.89 1.29 -20.96
C ASN A 223 -4.88 2.81 -21.19
N ALA A 224 -5.88 3.52 -20.66
CA ALA A 224 -5.95 4.98 -20.75
C ALA A 224 -4.85 5.66 -19.92
N VAL A 225 -4.62 5.18 -18.70
CA VAL A 225 -3.57 5.70 -17.81
C VAL A 225 -2.18 5.40 -18.37
N GLU A 226 -1.95 4.22 -18.94
CA GLU A 226 -0.67 3.90 -19.59
C GLU A 226 -0.41 4.83 -20.78
N HIS A 227 -1.44 5.16 -21.57
CA HIS A 227 -1.32 6.11 -22.65
C HIS A 227 -0.93 7.51 -22.16
N LEU A 228 -1.59 8.01 -21.10
CA LEU A 228 -1.26 9.31 -20.49
C LEU A 228 0.14 9.34 -19.88
N LEU A 229 0.60 8.21 -19.35
CA LEU A 229 1.91 8.10 -18.71
C LEU A 229 3.04 7.76 -19.69
N ARG A 230 2.78 7.55 -20.98
CA ARG A 230 3.83 7.22 -21.95
C ARG A 230 4.91 8.30 -22.03
N ASP A 231 4.52 9.57 -21.88
CA ASP A 231 5.42 10.71 -21.97
C ASP A 231 6.18 10.99 -20.65
N VAL A 232 5.61 10.55 -19.53
CA VAL A 232 6.19 10.74 -18.17
C VAL A 232 7.02 9.54 -17.74
N ARG A 233 6.64 8.33 -18.17
CA ARG A 233 7.33 7.10 -17.86
C ARG A 233 8.56 7.01 -18.75
N ASP A 234 9.65 7.57 -18.24
CA ASP A 234 10.96 7.55 -18.90
C ASP A 234 11.39 6.09 -19.16
N ALA A 235 11.10 5.62 -20.38
CA ALA A 235 11.36 4.28 -20.86
C ALA A 235 12.87 3.97 -20.92
N THR A 236 13.71 5.00 -20.77
CA THR A 236 15.16 4.92 -20.75
C THR A 236 15.69 4.25 -19.48
N TYR A 237 14.93 4.28 -18.37
CA TYR A 237 15.40 3.67 -17.13
C TYR A 237 15.30 2.13 -17.16
N SER A 238 16.47 1.50 -17.03
CA SER A 238 16.63 0.06 -16.80
C SER A 238 15.86 -0.41 -15.55
N LYS A 239 15.54 -1.70 -15.50
CA LYS A 239 14.92 -2.33 -14.31
C LYS A 239 15.75 -2.09 -13.05
N LEU A 240 17.08 -2.20 -13.15
CA LEU A 240 17.98 -1.99 -12.01
C LEU A 240 17.92 -0.54 -11.49
N SER A 241 17.97 0.45 -12.38
CA SER A 241 17.88 1.85 -11.98
C SER A 241 16.52 2.18 -11.37
N LYS A 242 15.44 1.58 -11.88
CA LYS A 242 14.09 1.68 -11.29
C LYS A 242 14.08 1.11 -9.87
N THR A 243 14.64 -0.08 -9.65
CA THR A 243 14.73 -0.70 -8.31
C THR A 243 15.58 0.13 -7.36
N THR A 244 16.76 0.61 -7.78
CA THR A 244 17.63 1.45 -6.94
C THR A 244 16.94 2.75 -6.55
N ARG A 245 16.28 3.42 -7.50
CA ARG A 245 15.51 4.63 -7.22
C ARG A 245 14.34 4.37 -6.28
N GLN A 246 13.66 3.22 -6.42
CA GLN A 246 12.61 2.80 -5.51
C GLN A 246 13.14 2.60 -4.07
N ARG A 247 14.34 2.01 -3.90
CA ARG A 247 14.97 1.86 -2.58
C ARG A 247 15.31 3.22 -1.96
N PHE A 248 15.86 4.14 -2.74
CA PHE A 248 16.17 5.50 -2.28
C PHE A 248 14.90 6.24 -1.82
N ARG A 249 13.86 6.23 -2.65
CA ARG A 249 12.56 6.82 -2.31
C ARG A 249 11.93 6.22 -1.05
N SER A 250 12.04 4.90 -0.90
CA SER A 250 11.52 4.20 0.29
C SER A 250 12.26 4.63 1.56
N LEU A 251 13.58 4.83 1.49
CA LEU A 251 14.40 5.34 2.60
C LEU A 251 14.06 6.79 2.95
N GLU A 252 13.85 7.64 1.94
CA GLU A 252 13.44 9.04 2.12
C GLU A 252 12.06 9.13 2.77
N SER A 253 11.10 8.32 2.31
CA SER A 253 9.77 8.20 2.93
C SER A 253 9.85 7.72 4.39
N LEU A 254 10.69 6.72 4.69
CA LEU A 254 10.90 6.23 6.06
C LEU A 254 11.48 7.32 6.97
N LYS A 255 12.46 8.09 6.47
CA LYS A 255 13.04 9.22 7.20
C LYS A 255 11.99 10.27 7.54
N LEU A 256 11.13 10.65 6.59
CA LEU A 256 10.06 11.62 6.83
C LEU A 256 9.07 11.12 7.90
N ARG A 257 8.64 9.86 7.81
CA ARG A 257 7.75 9.24 8.81
C ARG A 257 8.38 9.19 10.21
N LEU A 258 9.66 8.82 10.31
CA LEU A 258 10.37 8.84 11.60
C LEU A 258 10.50 10.27 12.17
N GLN A 259 10.65 11.28 11.31
CA GLN A 259 10.66 12.68 11.74
C GLN A 259 9.29 13.13 12.26
N GLU A 260 8.19 12.67 11.66
CA GLU A 260 6.83 12.93 12.16
C GLU A 260 6.58 12.28 13.51
N ILE A 261 6.98 11.01 13.68
CA ILE A 261 6.88 10.31 14.98
C ILE A 261 7.67 11.06 16.05
N ARG A 262 8.89 11.51 15.72
CA ARG A 262 9.69 12.31 16.65
C ARG A 262 8.98 13.60 17.03
N LYS A 263 8.45 14.36 16.06
CA LYS A 263 7.69 15.59 16.33
C LYS A 263 6.50 15.32 17.25
N TYR A 264 5.75 14.23 17.00
CA TYR A 264 4.63 13.83 17.86
C TYR A 264 5.08 13.59 19.31
N VAL A 265 6.16 12.83 19.51
CA VAL A 265 6.72 12.59 20.86
C VAL A 265 7.18 13.90 21.51
N ASP A 266 7.83 14.79 20.75
CA ASP A 266 8.26 16.11 21.25
C ASP A 266 7.04 16.96 21.69
N HIS A 267 5.92 16.94 20.94
CA HIS A 267 4.67 17.63 21.30
C HIS A 267 3.96 17.03 22.53
N VAL A 268 4.01 15.69 22.68
CA VAL A 268 3.47 15.01 23.87
C VAL A 268 4.29 15.34 25.11
N LEU A 269 5.63 15.39 24.99
CA LEU A 269 6.52 15.81 26.08
C LEU A 269 6.33 17.28 26.46
N ALA A 270 6.02 18.14 25.49
CA ALA A 270 5.67 19.54 25.72
C ALA A 270 4.28 19.72 26.37
N GLY A 271 3.46 18.68 26.40
CA GLY A 271 2.12 18.70 26.98
C GLY A 271 1.04 19.34 26.11
N GLU A 272 1.31 19.54 24.81
CA GLU A 272 0.37 20.16 23.86
C GLU A 272 -0.70 19.18 23.37
N ILE A 273 -0.39 17.88 23.35
CA ILE A 273 -1.27 16.81 22.84
C ILE A 273 -1.47 15.76 23.94
N PRO A 274 -2.70 15.27 24.18
CA PRO A 274 -2.95 14.21 25.16
C PRO A 274 -2.26 12.90 24.76
N LEU A 275 -1.74 12.18 25.76
CA LEU A 275 -1.06 10.90 25.58
C LEU A 275 -2.05 9.83 25.08
N SER A 276 -1.89 9.37 23.84
CA SER A 276 -2.58 8.17 23.35
C SER A 276 -1.81 6.92 23.79
N GLN A 277 -2.45 6.07 24.58
CA GLN A 277 -1.86 4.81 25.03
C GLN A 277 -1.62 3.83 23.89
N GLU A 278 -2.50 3.83 22.87
CA GLU A 278 -2.39 2.93 21.72
C GLU A 278 -1.14 3.22 20.87
N ILE A 279 -0.90 4.51 20.56
CA ILE A 279 0.25 4.92 19.75
C ILE A 279 1.56 4.59 20.48
N MET A 280 1.60 4.77 21.80
CA MET A 280 2.76 4.43 22.62
C MET A 280 3.01 2.93 22.68
N ALA A 281 1.97 2.11 22.78
CA ALA A 281 2.10 0.65 22.73
C ALA A 281 2.66 0.19 21.39
N GLN A 282 2.11 0.69 20.27
CA GLN A 282 2.62 0.38 18.93
C GLN A 282 4.07 0.84 18.74
N LEU A 283 4.45 2.00 19.30
CA LEU A 283 5.82 2.49 19.26
C LEU A 283 6.76 1.60 20.10
N GLN A 284 6.32 1.15 21.27
CA GLN A 284 7.08 0.22 22.12
C GLN A 284 7.29 -1.11 21.40
N ASP A 285 6.25 -1.65 20.75
CA ASP A 285 6.33 -2.88 19.96
C ASP A 285 7.30 -2.70 18.77
N ALA A 286 7.25 -1.55 18.08
CA ALA A 286 8.18 -1.24 17.00
C ALA A 286 9.63 -1.15 17.48
N LEU A 287 9.88 -0.58 18.67
CA LEU A 287 11.22 -0.51 19.27
C LEU A 287 11.70 -1.88 19.75
N ASN A 288 10.81 -2.70 20.29
CA ASN A 288 11.11 -4.08 20.68
C ASN A 288 11.39 -4.97 19.46
N ALA A 289 10.76 -4.67 18.32
CA ALA A 289 10.97 -5.35 17.04
C ALA A 289 12.26 -4.93 16.32
N LEU A 290 12.98 -3.92 16.83
CA LEU A 290 14.29 -3.56 16.28
C LEU A 290 15.26 -4.73 16.50
N PRO A 291 15.93 -5.22 15.44
CA PRO A 291 16.98 -6.21 15.62
C PRO A 291 18.11 -5.57 16.40
N ALA A 292 18.26 -5.94 17.68
CA ALA A 292 19.37 -5.47 18.48
C ALA A 292 20.67 -5.93 17.82
N SER A 293 21.51 -4.97 17.41
CA SER A 293 22.88 -5.28 17.02
C SER A 293 23.61 -5.73 18.29
N SER A 294 23.66 -7.04 18.55
CA SER A 294 24.43 -7.61 19.66
C SER A 294 25.96 -7.53 19.44
N ASN A 295 26.41 -6.58 18.62
CA ASN A 295 27.81 -6.27 18.34
C ASN A 295 28.36 -5.19 19.30
N ALA A 296 27.91 -5.20 20.56
CA ALA A 296 28.63 -4.50 21.62
C ALA A 296 29.79 -5.40 22.09
N THR A 297 30.87 -5.37 21.31
CA THR A 297 32.19 -5.90 21.66
C THR A 297 32.51 -5.49 23.09
N LYS A 298 32.56 -6.47 24.01
CA LYS A 298 33.11 -6.28 25.35
C LYS A 298 34.55 -5.79 25.17
N PRO A 299 34.97 -4.64 25.74
CA PRO A 299 36.36 -4.22 25.64
C PRO A 299 37.22 -5.24 26.39
N ALA A 300 38.09 -5.91 25.65
CA ALA A 300 39.16 -6.70 26.23
C ALA A 300 40.10 -5.76 26.98
N ASN A 301 40.05 -5.79 28.32
CA ASN A 301 41.11 -5.31 29.19
C ASN A 301 40.99 -5.98 30.56
N GLY A 302 42.06 -6.63 31.02
CA GLY A 302 42.23 -6.96 32.44
C GLY A 302 42.88 -8.31 32.76
N GLU A 303 44.21 -8.33 32.71
CA GLU A 303 45.09 -9.04 33.68
C GLU A 303 45.39 -10.54 33.52
N ALA A 304 46.53 -10.81 32.90
CA ALA A 304 47.41 -11.91 33.27
C ALA A 304 48.39 -11.42 34.35
N GLY A 305 48.41 -12.08 35.52
CA GLY A 305 49.32 -11.78 36.62
C GLY A 305 49.27 -12.88 37.69
N THR A 306 50.35 -13.65 37.77
CA THR A 306 50.60 -14.88 38.52
C THR A 306 50.64 -14.72 40.05
N GLY A 307 50.18 -15.74 40.80
CA GLY A 307 50.47 -15.84 42.24
C GLY A 307 49.74 -16.92 43.07
N MET A 308 50.23 -18.16 43.01
CA MET A 308 50.34 -19.17 44.09
C MET A 308 49.10 -19.90 44.69
N SER A 309 49.06 -21.22 44.41
CA SER A 309 48.39 -22.40 45.02
C SER A 309 48.48 -22.52 46.57
N PRO A 310 47.77 -23.45 47.29
CA PRO A 310 47.41 -24.80 46.83
C PRO A 310 46.13 -25.51 47.31
N ALA A 311 45.83 -26.59 46.58
CA ALA A 311 45.26 -27.88 47.00
C ALA A 311 43.86 -27.93 47.64
N THR A 312 42.90 -28.49 46.90
CA THR A 312 42.18 -29.73 47.30
C THR A 312 41.59 -30.34 46.02
N ALA A 313 42.02 -31.55 45.70
CA ALA A 313 41.46 -32.35 44.63
C ALA A 313 40.19 -33.05 45.14
N MET A 314 39.06 -32.83 44.48
CA MET A 314 37.86 -33.65 44.63
C MET A 314 36.98 -33.45 43.40
N ASP A 315 36.66 -34.57 42.73
CA ASP A 315 35.53 -34.80 41.80
C ASP A 315 35.37 -33.89 40.57
N THR A 316 34.93 -34.30 39.39
CA THR A 316 34.66 -35.55 38.65
C THR A 316 34.18 -35.03 37.28
N ASP A 317 34.52 -35.72 36.21
CA ASP A 317 33.89 -35.67 34.89
C ASP A 317 33.82 -34.32 34.13
N GLY A 318 34.71 -34.22 33.14
CA GLY A 318 34.60 -33.26 32.05
C GLY A 318 33.42 -33.59 31.15
N ALA A 319 32.33 -32.84 31.33
CA ALA A 319 31.38 -32.53 30.27
C ALA A 319 31.57 -31.05 29.92
N GLU A 320 32.05 -30.79 28.70
CA GLU A 320 32.12 -29.46 28.12
C GLU A 320 30.69 -28.90 28.01
N ILE A 321 30.33 -28.00 28.93
CA ILE A 321 29.15 -27.16 28.80
C ILE A 321 29.62 -25.84 28.23
N SER A 322 29.72 -25.80 26.90
CA SER A 322 29.86 -24.57 26.13
C SER A 322 28.68 -23.64 26.44
N GLY A 323 29.00 -22.42 26.87
CA GLY A 323 28.02 -21.37 27.19
C GLY A 323 27.10 -21.05 26.02
N GLU A 324 25.83 -21.43 26.15
CA GLU A 324 24.80 -21.38 25.11
C GLU A 324 24.01 -20.05 25.06
N ALA A 325 24.58 -18.96 25.59
CA ALA A 325 23.87 -17.67 25.67
C ALA A 325 24.51 -16.53 24.86
N ALA A 326 25.65 -16.76 24.20
CA ALA A 326 26.35 -15.76 23.37
C ALA A 326 26.35 -16.07 21.86
N ALA A 327 25.76 -17.19 21.43
CA ALA A 327 25.86 -17.68 20.05
C ALA A 327 24.85 -17.06 19.06
N GLY A 328 23.76 -16.44 19.55
CA GLY A 328 22.71 -15.93 18.67
C GLY A 328 23.12 -14.70 17.83
N GLY A 329 24.05 -13.89 18.33
CA GLY A 329 24.52 -12.68 17.68
C GLY A 329 25.53 -12.92 16.55
N ASP A 330 26.49 -13.80 16.80
CA ASP A 330 27.54 -14.17 15.86
C ASP A 330 26.96 -14.99 14.69
N ALA A 331 25.99 -15.86 14.98
CA ALA A 331 25.30 -16.66 13.97
C ALA A 331 24.54 -15.82 12.92
N LEU A 332 23.96 -14.67 13.29
CA LEU A 332 23.29 -13.79 12.33
C LEU A 332 24.30 -13.07 11.43
N GLY A 333 25.42 -12.61 12.00
CA GLY A 333 26.51 -12.01 11.24
C GLY A 333 27.12 -13.00 10.25
N ASP A 334 27.42 -14.20 10.71
CA ASP A 334 27.94 -15.30 9.89
C ASP A 334 26.93 -15.70 8.81
N ALA A 335 25.65 -15.84 9.13
CA ALA A 335 24.63 -16.13 8.12
C ALA A 335 24.51 -15.02 7.06
N LEU A 336 24.62 -13.75 7.47
CA LEU A 336 24.57 -12.62 6.54
C LEU A 336 25.81 -12.56 5.63
N THR A 337 26.99 -12.89 6.16
CA THR A 337 28.21 -12.93 5.35
C THR A 337 28.18 -14.08 4.34
N VAL A 338 27.71 -15.27 4.74
CA VAL A 338 27.52 -16.41 3.83
C VAL A 338 26.54 -16.06 2.71
N THR A 339 25.37 -15.50 3.05
CA THR A 339 24.38 -15.10 2.03
C THR A 339 24.89 -13.99 1.10
N THR A 340 25.70 -13.06 1.60
CA THR A 340 26.34 -12.02 0.78
C THR A 340 27.38 -12.62 -0.18
N ASN A 341 28.18 -13.57 0.29
CA ASN A 341 29.17 -14.27 -0.52
C ASN A 341 28.50 -15.07 -1.64
N ASP A 342 27.40 -15.76 -1.34
CA ASP A 342 26.61 -16.49 -2.34
C ASP A 342 26.01 -15.56 -3.41
N MET A 343 25.46 -14.41 -2.99
CA MET A 343 24.96 -13.40 -3.93
C MET A 343 26.09 -12.88 -4.83
N MET A 344 27.28 -12.65 -4.28
CA MET A 344 28.43 -12.17 -5.04
C MET A 344 28.93 -13.20 -6.06
N LEU A 345 28.97 -14.48 -5.69
CA LEU A 345 29.34 -15.58 -6.60
C LEU A 345 28.37 -15.68 -7.78
N SER A 346 27.07 -15.54 -7.53
CA SER A 346 26.04 -15.49 -8.58
C SER A 346 26.24 -14.29 -9.52
N VAL A 347 26.58 -13.12 -8.97
CA VAL A 347 26.90 -11.93 -9.79
C VAL A 347 28.14 -12.16 -10.65
N TYR A 348 29.19 -12.79 -10.12
CA TYR A 348 30.41 -13.09 -10.89
C TYR A 348 30.17 -14.07 -12.04
N THR A 349 29.42 -15.15 -11.81
CA THR A 349 29.08 -16.12 -12.88
C THR A 349 28.22 -15.47 -13.98
N ALA A 350 27.28 -14.60 -13.61
CA ALA A 350 26.51 -13.80 -14.56
C ALA A 350 27.38 -12.79 -15.34
N ALA A 351 28.38 -12.17 -14.70
CA ALA A 351 29.31 -11.27 -15.37
C ALA A 351 30.21 -12.02 -16.37
N LEU A 352 30.70 -13.21 -16.00
CA LEU A 352 31.53 -14.04 -16.88
C LEU A 352 30.75 -14.45 -18.14
N SER A 353 29.52 -14.94 -17.99
CA SER A 353 28.68 -15.36 -19.13
C SER A 353 28.37 -14.18 -20.05
N ARG A 354 28.05 -13.00 -19.50
CA ARG A 354 27.88 -11.76 -20.29
C ARG A 354 29.15 -11.37 -21.03
N GLY A 355 30.32 -11.52 -20.41
CA GLY A 355 31.62 -11.30 -21.07
C GLY A 355 31.84 -12.22 -22.27
N THR A 356 31.56 -13.52 -22.11
CA THR A 356 31.66 -14.49 -23.20
C THR A 356 30.69 -14.18 -24.34
N ILE A 357 29.43 -13.82 -24.03
CA ILE A 357 28.42 -13.43 -25.03
C ILE A 357 28.85 -12.16 -25.76
N ALA A 358 29.35 -11.15 -25.05
CA ALA A 358 29.84 -9.92 -25.66
C ALA A 358 31.01 -10.18 -26.61
N LEU A 359 31.92 -11.08 -26.24
CA LEU A 359 33.05 -11.48 -27.07
C LEU A 359 32.60 -12.29 -28.29
N HIS A 360 31.61 -13.18 -28.14
CA HIS A 360 30.97 -13.87 -29.26
C HIS A 360 30.29 -12.89 -30.23
N ASN A 361 29.60 -11.87 -29.71
CA ASN A 361 29.01 -10.81 -30.52
C ASN A 361 30.07 -10.00 -31.28
N LEU A 362 31.23 -9.74 -30.66
CA LEU A 362 32.35 -9.05 -31.33
C LEU A 362 32.94 -9.89 -32.46
N ILE A 363 33.10 -11.19 -32.25
CA ILE A 363 33.56 -12.12 -33.29
C ILE A 363 32.57 -12.13 -34.46
N ASN A 364 31.27 -12.23 -34.17
CA ASN A 364 30.22 -12.21 -35.19
C ASN A 364 30.21 -10.88 -35.95
N ASN A 365 30.38 -9.75 -35.26
CA ASN A 365 30.48 -8.44 -35.88
C ASN A 365 31.71 -8.35 -36.82
N LYS A 366 32.87 -8.85 -36.38
CA LYS A 366 34.10 -8.87 -37.20
C LYS A 366 33.97 -9.79 -38.41
N LEU A 367 33.32 -10.94 -38.26
CA LEU A 367 33.07 -11.87 -39.36
C LEU A 367 32.09 -11.25 -40.39
N ALA A 368 31.02 -10.62 -39.91
CA ALA A 368 30.08 -9.90 -40.75
C ALA A 368 30.75 -8.74 -41.52
N ASN A 369 31.62 -7.96 -40.86
CA ASN A 369 32.38 -6.90 -41.53
C ASN A 369 33.31 -7.46 -42.61
N ARG A 370 34.01 -8.57 -42.34
CA ARG A 370 34.88 -9.21 -43.34
C ARG A 370 34.10 -9.74 -44.54
N GLU A 371 32.91 -10.29 -44.31
CA GLU A 371 32.03 -10.70 -45.40
C GLU A 371 31.48 -9.52 -46.21
N ALA A 372 31.17 -8.40 -45.54
CA ALA A 372 30.75 -7.17 -46.19
C ALA A 372 31.87 -6.58 -47.07
N GLU A 373 33.11 -6.54 -46.57
CA GLU A 373 34.30 -6.13 -47.34
C GLU A 373 34.57 -7.07 -48.52
N ALA A 374 34.41 -8.38 -48.35
CA ALA A 374 34.55 -9.33 -49.45
C ALA A 374 33.46 -9.15 -50.52
N LYS A 375 32.24 -8.78 -50.12
CA LYS A 375 31.15 -8.46 -51.04
C LYS A 375 31.36 -7.12 -51.76
N SER A 376 31.86 -6.09 -51.08
CA SER A 376 32.18 -4.81 -51.73
C SER A 376 33.35 -4.93 -52.71
N ALA A 377 34.39 -5.68 -52.35
CA ALA A 377 35.53 -5.95 -53.25
C ALA A 377 35.11 -6.71 -54.52
N LYS A 378 34.19 -7.69 -54.40
CA LYS A 378 33.61 -8.35 -55.57
C LYS A 378 32.75 -7.42 -56.42
N LYS A 379 32.02 -6.49 -55.79
CA LYS A 379 31.19 -5.52 -56.50
C LYS A 379 32.06 -4.55 -57.32
N ASP A 380 33.13 -4.02 -56.74
CA ASP A 380 34.08 -3.13 -57.44
C ASP A 380 34.81 -3.81 -58.62
N ASP A 381 35.10 -5.11 -58.52
CA ASP A 381 35.70 -5.88 -59.62
C ASP A 381 34.72 -6.10 -60.79
N THR A 382 33.43 -6.32 -60.51
CA THR A 382 32.39 -6.35 -61.55
C THR A 382 32.19 -5.00 -62.23
N THR A 383 32.19 -3.89 -61.48
CA THR A 383 32.02 -2.54 -62.07
C THR A 383 33.19 -2.16 -62.97
N LYS A 384 34.44 -2.54 -62.62
CA LYS A 384 35.62 -2.33 -63.48
C LYS A 384 35.60 -3.18 -64.76
N LYS A 385 35.04 -4.40 -64.70
CA LYS A 385 34.84 -5.24 -65.90
C LYS A 385 33.79 -4.66 -66.84
N GLU A 386 32.70 -4.08 -66.30
CA GLU A 386 31.68 -3.42 -67.12
C GLU A 386 32.21 -2.13 -67.78
N SER A 387 32.97 -1.30 -67.07
CA SER A 387 33.57 -0.09 -67.65
C SER A 387 34.61 -0.39 -68.73
N GLY A 388 35.40 -1.46 -68.57
CA GLY A 388 36.35 -1.92 -69.60
C GLY A 388 35.68 -2.54 -70.82
N ALA A 389 34.49 -3.13 -70.68
CA ALA A 389 33.71 -3.64 -71.81
C ALA A 389 33.14 -2.50 -72.67
N THR A 390 32.68 -1.41 -72.05
CA THR A 390 32.16 -0.24 -72.78
C THR A 390 33.23 0.52 -73.59
N GLU A 391 34.49 0.60 -73.13
CA GLU A 391 35.56 1.23 -73.92
C GLU A 391 35.99 0.37 -75.13
N SER A 392 35.92 -0.96 -75.02
CA SER A 392 36.23 -1.86 -76.15
C SER A 392 35.15 -1.89 -77.25
N GLY A 393 33.94 -1.42 -76.96
CA GLY A 393 32.82 -1.33 -77.91
C GLY A 393 32.78 -0.04 -78.74
N ALA A 394 33.49 1.02 -78.32
CA ALA A 394 33.49 2.32 -79.01
C ALA A 394 34.59 2.47 -80.09
N ALA A 395 35.47 1.48 -80.26
CA ALA A 395 36.55 1.49 -81.25
C ALA A 395 36.22 0.73 -82.56
N LYS A 396 34.95 0.36 -82.79
CA LYS A 396 34.46 -0.25 -84.04
C LYS A 396 33.24 0.51 -84.57
N SER A 397 33.48 1.71 -85.10
CA SER A 397 32.61 2.40 -86.06
C SER A 397 33.38 3.52 -86.73
#